data_AF-A0A920LME1-F1
#
_entry.id   AF-A0A920LME1-F1
#
_cell.length_a   1.000
_cell.length_b   1.000
_cell.length_c   1.000
_cell.angle_alpha   90.00
_cell.angle_beta   90.00
_cell.angle_gamma   90.00
#
_symmetry.space_group_name_H-M   'P 1'
#
loop_
_entity.id
_entity.type
_entity.pdbx_description
1 polymer ?
#
loop_
_entity_poly.entity_id
_entity_poly.type
_entity_poly.pdbx_seq_one_letter_code
_entity_poly.pdbx_strand_id
1 'polypeptide(L)'
;MHKNALSLAKLWSLLRDQEKKLGLDKLSLTERDIFLCILFLQEKNKLISLENIIKNCRHPRATLFRCLKKLRSEKIIQVKKDTTDTRKSFISISSKYL
;
A
#
# COMPACT_ATOMS: atom_id res chain seq x y z
N MET A 1 26.82 7.12 -27.71
CA MET A 1 25.92 7.34 -26.55
C MET A 1 25.24 6.02 -26.21
N HIS A 2 25.63 5.35 -25.13
CA HIS A 2 25.07 4.05 -24.76
C HIS A 2 23.63 4.19 -24.23
N LYS A 3 22.64 3.77 -25.01
CA LYS A 3 21.31 3.47 -24.49
C LYS A 3 21.39 2.08 -23.87
N ASN A 4 21.55 2.00 -22.55
CA ASN A 4 21.23 0.78 -21.81
C ASN A 4 19.71 0.57 -21.93
N ALA A 5 19.26 -0.06 -23.02
CA ALA A 5 17.88 -0.46 -23.20
C ALA A 5 17.58 -1.57 -22.19
N LEU A 6 17.09 -1.17 -21.02
CA LEU A 6 16.70 -2.11 -19.99
C LEU A 6 15.47 -2.87 -20.50
N SER A 7 15.60 -4.17 -20.72
CA SER A 7 14.47 -4.98 -21.17
C SER A 7 13.37 -4.98 -20.12
N LEU A 8 12.11 -5.08 -20.56
CA LEU A 8 10.97 -5.16 -19.64
C LEU A 8 11.13 -6.30 -18.63
N ALA A 9 11.65 -7.44 -19.08
CA ALA A 9 11.97 -8.58 -18.22
C ALA A 9 12.98 -8.22 -17.12
N LYS A 10 14.04 -7.47 -17.46
CA LYS A 10 15.03 -7.02 -16.49
C LYS A 10 14.45 -6.00 -15.51
N LEU A 11 13.57 -5.11 -15.98
CA LEU A 11 12.87 -4.15 -15.11
C LEU A 11 12.01 -4.87 -14.08
N TRP A 12 11.22 -5.86 -14.52
CA TRP A 12 10.37 -6.63 -13.61
C TRP A 12 11.17 -7.47 -12.63
N SER A 13 12.28 -8.08 -13.06
CA SER A 13 13.18 -8.78 -12.14
C SER A 13 13.68 -7.85 -11.04
N LEU A 14 14.16 -6.66 -11.41
CA LEU A 14 14.64 -5.67 -10.45
C LEU A 14 13.55 -5.22 -9.48
N LEU A 15 12.32 -4.97 -9.98
CA LEU A 15 11.19 -4.61 -9.13
C LEU A 15 10.90 -5.71 -8.11
N ARG A 16 10.85 -6.97 -8.56
CA ARG A 16 10.57 -8.13 -7.70
C ARG A 16 11.63 -8.35 -6.64
N ASP A 17 12.90 -8.12 -6.98
CA ASP A 17 14.01 -8.20 -6.03
C ASP A 17 13.90 -7.12 -4.94
N GLN A 18 13.50 -5.89 -5.31
CA GLN A 18 13.29 -4.82 -4.35
C GLN A 18 12.06 -5.06 -3.46
N GLU A 19 10.95 -5.53 -4.04
CA GLU A 19 9.77 -5.94 -3.28
C GLU A 19 10.12 -7.00 -2.23
N LYS A 20 10.94 -7.99 -2.60
CA LYS A 20 11.41 -9.03 -1.68
C LYS A 20 12.27 -8.48 -0.55
N LYS A 21 13.19 -7.54 -0.83
CA LYS A 21 13.98 -6.86 0.22
C LYS A 21 13.10 -6.11 1.22
N LEU A 22 12.00 -5.53 0.75
CA LEU A 22 11.02 -4.86 1.59
C LEU A 22 10.04 -5.83 2.30
N GLY A 23 10.09 -7.13 1.98
CA GLY A 23 9.20 -8.16 2.52
C GLY A 23 7.78 -8.11 1.94
N LEU A 24 7.61 -7.47 0.79
CA LEU A 24 6.32 -7.36 0.08
C LEU A 24 6.04 -8.61 -0.78
N ASP A 25 7.01 -9.51 -0.92
CA ASP A 25 6.86 -10.78 -1.63
C ASP A 25 5.77 -11.68 -1.03
N LYS A 26 5.50 -11.54 0.27
CA LYS A 26 4.41 -12.20 1.01
C LYS A 26 3.00 -11.72 0.63
N LEU A 27 2.92 -10.54 -0.02
CA LEU A 27 1.68 -9.97 -0.48
C LEU A 27 1.31 -10.49 -1.86
N SER A 28 0.02 -10.75 -2.08
CA SER A 28 -0.53 -11.00 -3.41
C SER A 28 -0.48 -9.73 -4.27
N LEU A 29 -0.60 -9.87 -5.60
CA LEU A 29 -0.62 -8.72 -6.51
C LEU A 29 -1.72 -7.71 -6.13
N THR A 30 -2.91 -8.20 -5.75
CA THR A 30 -4.01 -7.35 -5.29
C THR A 30 -3.68 -6.60 -4.00
N GLU A 31 -3.02 -7.27 -3.05
CA GLU A 31 -2.62 -6.64 -1.79
C GLU A 31 -1.55 -5.56 -2.02
N ARG A 32 -0.61 -5.79 -2.94
CA ARG A 32 0.40 -4.80 -3.33
C ARG A 32 -0.22 -3.61 -4.05
N ASP A 33 -1.16 -3.86 -4.95
CA ASP A 33 -1.86 -2.79 -5.68
C ASP A 33 -2.67 -1.90 -4.72
N ILE A 34 -3.37 -2.51 -3.76
CA ILE A 34 -4.06 -1.76 -2.69
C ILE A 34 -3.05 -1.00 -1.82
N PHE A 35 -1.93 -1.60 -1.47
CA PHE A 35 -0.90 -0.93 -0.66
C PHE A 35 -0.29 0.27 -1.40
N LEU A 36 -0.02 0.13 -2.70
CA LEU A 36 0.46 1.21 -3.56
C LEU A 36 -0.56 2.36 -3.65
N CYS A 37 -1.85 2.05 -3.74
CA CYS A 37 -2.92 3.05 -3.68
C CYS A 37 -2.88 3.83 -2.36
N ILE A 38 -2.68 3.14 -1.22
CA ILE A 38 -2.56 3.80 0.08
C ILE A 38 -1.30 4.68 0.14
N LEU A 39 -0.14 4.19 -0.31
CA LEU A 39 1.11 4.97 -0.37
C LEU A 39 0.94 6.28 -1.16
N PHE A 40 0.34 6.19 -2.36
CA PHE A 40 0.11 7.36 -3.21
C PHE A 40 -0.83 8.39 -2.58
N LEU A 41 -1.82 7.95 -1.81
CA LEU A 41 -2.69 8.84 -1.05
C LEU A 41 -1.99 9.47 0.16
N GLN A 42 -0.93 8.83 0.67
CA GLN A 42 -0.17 9.31 1.83
C GLN A 42 0.81 10.41 1.47
N GLU A 43 1.48 10.31 0.32
CA GLU A 43 2.34 11.38 -0.17
C GLU A 43 1.59 12.72 -0.27
N LYS A 44 0.28 12.65 -0.50
CA LYS A 44 -0.60 13.84 -0.54
C LYS A 44 -1.05 14.31 0.85
N ASN A 45 -1.05 13.44 1.88
CA ASN A 45 -1.56 13.74 3.23
C ASN A 45 -0.84 12.92 4.32
N LYS A 46 -0.32 13.58 5.37
CA LYS A 46 0.37 12.90 6.50
C LYS A 46 -0.47 11.82 7.21
N LEU A 47 -1.80 11.93 7.17
CA LEU A 47 -2.76 10.94 7.67
C LEU A 47 -3.84 10.73 6.61
N ILE A 48 -4.14 9.47 6.27
CA ILE A 48 -5.13 9.16 5.25
C ILE A 48 -6.38 8.63 5.92
N SER A 49 -7.54 9.23 5.63
CA SER A 49 -8.81 8.69 6.09
C SER A 49 -9.16 7.41 5.31
N LEU A 50 -9.73 6.44 6.02
CA LEU A 50 -10.22 5.20 5.41
C LEU A 50 -11.27 5.47 4.33
N GLU A 51 -12.10 6.51 4.52
CA GLU A 51 -13.08 6.94 3.54
C GLU A 51 -12.41 7.40 2.23
N ASN A 52 -11.29 8.11 2.31
CA ASN A 52 -10.54 8.52 1.13
C ASN A 52 -9.99 7.31 0.36
N ILE A 53 -9.50 6.29 1.08
CA ILE A 53 -9.03 5.04 0.47
C ILE A 53 -10.19 4.29 -0.21
N ILE A 54 -11.36 4.21 0.45
CA ILE A 54 -12.55 3.57 -0.12
C ILE A 54 -13.01 4.27 -1.41
N LYS A 55 -12.91 5.61 -1.48
CA LYS A 55 -13.31 6.38 -2.67
C LYS A 55 -12.35 6.26 -3.84
N ASN A 56 -11.04 6.10 -3.57
CA ASN A 56 -10.00 6.11 -4.61
C ASN A 56 -9.49 4.71 -5.00
N CYS A 57 -9.81 3.68 -4.21
CA CYS A 57 -9.40 2.32 -4.52
C CYS A 57 -10.27 1.72 -5.64
N ARG A 58 -9.63 1.09 -6.61
CA ARG A 58 -10.30 0.42 -7.75
C ARG A 58 -10.93 -0.93 -7.37
N HIS A 59 -10.55 -1.49 -6.23
CA HIS A 59 -11.00 -2.82 -5.80
C HIS A 59 -12.32 -2.74 -5.04
N PRO A 60 -13.19 -3.77 -5.13
CA PRO A 60 -14.41 -3.85 -4.34
C PRO A 60 -14.15 -3.71 -2.83
N ARG A 61 -15.11 -3.14 -2.10
CA ARG A 61 -15.00 -2.92 -0.64
C ARG A 61 -14.62 -4.18 0.12
N ALA A 62 -15.23 -5.33 -0.18
CA ALA A 62 -14.92 -6.59 0.48
C ALA A 62 -13.45 -7.00 0.30
N THR A 63 -12.91 -6.85 -0.91
CA THR A 63 -11.50 -7.11 -1.23
C THR A 63 -10.59 -6.14 -0.48
N LEU A 64 -10.92 -4.84 -0.53
CA LEU A 64 -10.18 -3.81 0.20
C LEU A 64 -10.07 -4.14 1.69
N PHE A 65 -11.19 -4.43 2.36
CA PHE A 65 -11.19 -4.73 3.79
C PHE A 65 -10.42 -6.01 4.12
N ARG A 66 -10.51 -7.05 3.28
CA ARG A 66 -9.70 -8.27 3.44
C ARG A 66 -8.21 -7.97 3.35
N CYS A 67 -7.79 -7.19 2.35
CA CYS A 67 -6.39 -6.79 2.17
C CYS A 67 -5.91 -5.90 3.32
N LEU A 68 -6.69 -4.90 3.75
CA LEU A 68 -6.36 -4.06 4.91
C LEU A 68 -6.15 -4.88 6.19
N LYS A 69 -6.97 -5.91 6.41
CA LYS A 69 -6.80 -6.83 7.55
C LYS A 69 -5.43 -7.53 7.51
N LYS A 70 -5.01 -8.00 6.33
CA LYS A 70 -3.71 -8.65 6.15
C LYS A 70 -2.54 -7.67 6.25
N LEU A 71 -2.63 -6.49 5.63
CA LEU A 71 -1.62 -5.43 5.77
C LEU A 71 -1.42 -5.02 7.24
N ARG A 72 -2.48 -5.06 8.04
CA ARG A 72 -2.42 -4.84 9.49
C ARG A 72 -1.76 -6.00 10.24
N SER A 73 -2.07 -7.25 9.91
CA SER A 73 -1.44 -8.41 10.56
C SER A 73 0.06 -8.49 10.29
N GLU A 74 0.48 -8.10 9.08
CA GLU A 74 1.89 -7.99 8.69
C GLU A 74 2.58 -6.72 9.23
N LYS A 75 1.89 -5.91 10.06
CA LYS A 75 2.40 -4.65 10.64
C LYS A 75 2.88 -3.63 9.60
N ILE A 76 2.37 -3.71 8.38
CA ILE A 76 2.66 -2.75 7.28
C ILE A 76 1.90 -1.45 7.52
N ILE A 77 0.65 -1.57 7.96
CA ILE A 77 -0.21 -0.44 8.30
C ILE A 77 -0.71 -0.51 9.75
N GLN A 78 -1.04 0.64 10.30
CA GLN A 78 -1.78 0.78 11.55
C GLN A 78 -3.06 1.57 11.29
N VAL A 79 -4.14 1.17 11.97
CA VAL A 79 -5.44 1.87 11.90
C VAL A 79 -5.65 2.56 13.23
N LYS A 80 -5.78 3.88 13.22
CA LYS A 80 -6.12 4.71 14.38
C LYS A 80 -7.55 5.22 14.22
N LYS A 81 -8.35 5.13 15.27
CA LYS A 81 -9.65 5.81 15.32
C LYS A 81 -9.44 7.26 15.70
N ASP A 82 -10.29 8.14 15.18
CA ASP A 82 -10.34 9.52 15.66
C ASP A 82 -10.77 9.54 17.13
N THR A 83 -10.20 10.45 17.92
CA THR A 83 -10.58 10.69 19.32
C THR A 83 -11.90 11.44 19.44
N THR A 84 -12.27 12.20 18.41
CA THR A 84 -13.49 13.03 18.39
C THR A 84 -14.67 12.32 17.72
N ASP A 85 -14.43 11.63 16.61
CA ASP A 85 -15.46 10.88 15.87
C ASP A 85 -15.04 9.43 15.65
N THR A 86 -15.51 8.53 16.52
CA THR A 86 -15.23 7.09 16.44
C THR A 86 -15.61 6.42 15.11
N ARG A 87 -16.43 7.08 14.27
CA ARG A 87 -16.79 6.61 12.92
C ARG A 87 -15.67 6.86 11.91
N LYS A 88 -14.78 7.81 12.19
CA LYS A 88 -13.62 8.11 11.35
C LYS A 88 -12.44 7.25 11.77
N SER A 89 -11.83 6.62 10.78
CA SER A 89 -10.61 5.83 10.94
C SER A 89 -9.55 6.37 10.00
N PHE A 90 -8.34 6.47 10.51
CA PHE A 90 -7.16 6.89 9.77
C PHE A 90 -6.17 5.74 9.68
N ILE A 91 -5.47 5.68 8.55
CA ILE A 91 -4.42 4.71 8.29
C ILE A 91 -3.08 5.43 8.33
N SER A 92 -2.12 4.84 9.04
CA SER A 92 -0.71 5.23 9.03
C SER A 92 0.15 4.06 8.55
N ILE A 93 1.05 4.33 7.61
CA ILE A 93 2.00 3.34 7.09
C ILE A 93 3.25 3.28 8.00
N SER A 94 3.82 2.10 8.15
CA SER A 94 5.09 1.90 8.85
C SER A 94 6.23 2.68 8.17
N SER A 95 7.09 3.33 8.95
CA SER A 95 8.23 4.13 8.46
C SER A 95 9.22 3.34 7.61
N LYS A 96 9.18 2.00 7.65
CA LYS A 96 9.96 1.14 6.76
C LYS A 96 9.63 1.36 5.26
N TYR A 97 8.43 1.86 4.96
CA TYR A 97 7.91 1.97 3.58
C TYR A 97 7.72 3.42 3.13
N LEU A 98 8.23 4.39 3.89
CA LEU A 98 8.22 5.84 3.59
C LEU A 98 9.66 6.32 3.44
#